data_AF-A0A1X9LK99-F1
#
_entry.id   AF-A0A1X9LK99-F1
#
_cell.length_a   1.000
_cell.length_b   1.000
_cell.length_c   1.000
_cell.angle_alpha   90.00
_cell.angle_beta   90.00
_cell.angle_gamma   90.00
#
_symmetry.space_group_name_H-M   'P 1'
#
loop_
_entity.id
_entity.type
_entity.pdbx_description
1 polymer ?
#
loop_
_entity_poly.entity_id
_entity_poly.type
_entity_poly.pdbx_seq_one_letter_code
_entity_poly.pdbx_strand_id
1 'polypeptide(L)'
;MTDRRRRKPLWRSELFLLALVLLLAIVAGLVSRTELGVVGVVLSGALLVLALVAAALLVVPLVRRGRPDAESARVTVAGVDLVDLPAELRVPVDDTRHRQTSLDAALARSGADLSAVLTPDATRWLGRELRVAVDLIAGDGEIHRVGFLPRDVDAQWSERLRELAAHGAVARVRAVARTTTRPYAVDVFLGPVPAAD
;
A
#
# COMPACT_ATOMS: atom_id res chain seq x y z
N MET A 1 16.36 -19.37 10.77
CA MET A 1 15.87 -18.00 11.00
C MET A 1 14.38 -17.97 10.71
N THR A 2 13.56 -17.81 11.73
CA THR A 2 12.09 -17.74 11.59
C THR A 2 11.73 -16.35 11.11
N ASP A 3 11.47 -16.25 9.81
CA ASP A 3 11.00 -15.05 9.11
C ASP A 3 9.68 -14.58 9.73
N ARG A 4 9.76 -13.58 10.62
CA ARG A 4 8.63 -13.12 11.44
C ARG A 4 7.79 -12.17 10.60
N ARG A 5 7.04 -12.75 9.67
CA ARG A 5 6.12 -12.04 8.75
C ARG A 5 5.22 -11.09 9.53
N ARG A 6 5.37 -9.79 9.25
CA ARG A 6 4.54 -8.76 9.88
C ARG A 6 3.17 -8.76 9.21
N ARG A 7 2.14 -8.95 10.02
CA ARG A 7 0.74 -8.87 9.60
C ARG A 7 0.13 -7.60 10.16
N LYS A 8 -0.72 -6.93 9.37
CA LYS A 8 -1.58 -5.87 9.92
C LYS A 8 -2.41 -6.46 11.07
N PRO A 9 -2.42 -5.84 12.27
CA PRO A 9 -3.21 -6.33 13.40
C PRO A 9 -4.71 -6.21 13.05
N LEU A 10 -5.52 -7.16 13.51
CA LEU A 10 -6.90 -7.36 13.03
C LEU A 10 -7.76 -6.09 13.12
N TRP A 11 -7.67 -5.36 14.23
CA TRP A 11 -8.38 -4.10 14.47
C TRP A 11 -8.02 -2.94 13.50
N ARG A 12 -6.90 -3.06 12.76
CA ARG A 12 -6.42 -2.09 11.76
C ARG A 12 -6.67 -2.56 10.34
N SER A 13 -7.26 -3.74 10.14
CA SER A 13 -7.64 -4.18 8.82
C SER A 13 -8.88 -3.40 8.35
N GLU A 14 -8.86 -2.94 7.11
CA GLU A 14 -9.99 -2.25 6.47
C GLU A 14 -11.27 -3.08 6.57
N LEU A 15 -11.13 -4.41 6.44
CA LEU A 15 -12.24 -5.36 6.56
C LEU A 15 -12.92 -5.35 7.93
N PHE A 16 -12.15 -5.29 9.01
CA PHE A 16 -12.70 -5.27 10.37
C PHE A 16 -13.51 -3.99 10.61
N LEU A 17 -12.99 -2.85 10.17
CA LEU A 17 -13.66 -1.57 10.35
C LEU A 17 -14.92 -1.48 9.47
N LEU A 18 -14.87 -1.99 8.24
CA LEU A 18 -16.04 -2.08 7.36
C LEU A 18 -17.11 -2.99 7.93
N ALA A 19 -16.72 -4.15 8.49
CA ALA A 19 -17.63 -5.04 9.19
C ALA A 19 -18.26 -4.40 10.43
N LEU A 20 -17.47 -3.62 11.20
CA LEU A 20 -17.96 -2.89 12.37
C LEU A 20 -18.98 -1.81 11.99
N VAL A 21 -18.71 -1.02 10.95
CA VAL A 21 -19.65 -0.01 10.44
C VAL A 21 -20.93 -0.66 9.94
N LEU A 22 -20.82 -1.76 9.19
CA LEU A 22 -21.99 -2.51 8.70
C LEU A 22 -22.82 -3.05 9.86
N LEU A 23 -22.18 -3.65 10.86
CA LEU A 23 -22.85 -4.15 12.06
C LEU A 23 -23.56 -3.02 12.81
N LEU A 24 -22.90 -1.88 13.02
CA LEU A 24 -23.50 -0.72 13.69
C LEU A 24 -24.69 -0.15 12.90
N ALA A 25 -24.61 -0.11 11.57
CA ALA A 25 -25.71 0.33 10.71
C ALA A 25 -26.91 -0.63 10.80
N ILE A 26 -26.67 -1.94 10.81
CA ILE A 26 -27.72 -2.96 10.99
C ILE A 26 -28.39 -2.81 12.37
N VAL A 27 -27.59 -2.71 13.43
CA VAL A 27 -28.11 -2.55 14.80
C VAL A 27 -28.89 -1.24 14.95
N ALA A 28 -28.40 -0.13 14.40
CA ALA A 28 -29.12 1.14 14.39
C ALA A 28 -30.46 1.04 13.67
N GLY A 29 -30.50 0.37 12.51
CA GLY A 29 -31.74 0.15 11.75
C GLY A 29 -32.75 -0.76 12.45
N LEU A 30 -32.29 -1.72 13.27
CA LEU A 30 -33.13 -2.56 14.12
C LEU A 30 -33.74 -1.74 15.28
N VAL A 31 -32.92 -0.95 15.96
CA VAL A 31 -33.36 -0.12 17.11
C VAL A 31 -34.33 0.98 16.66
N SER A 32 -34.13 1.57 15.48
CA SER A 32 -35.03 2.62 14.98
C SER A 32 -36.44 2.10 14.65
N ARG A 33 -36.60 0.80 14.42
CA ARG A 33 -37.90 0.18 14.12
C ARG A 33 -38.68 -0.23 15.37
N THR A 34 -38.03 -0.30 16.52
CA THR A 34 -38.70 -0.63 17.78
C THR A 34 -39.28 0.63 18.42
N GLU A 35 -40.59 0.63 18.69
CA GLU A 35 -41.31 1.72 19.37
C GLU A 35 -40.97 1.78 20.88
N LEU A 36 -39.70 2.03 21.19
CA LEU A 36 -39.17 2.12 22.57
C LEU A 36 -39.29 3.54 23.15
N GLY A 37 -40.07 4.42 22.52
CA GLY A 37 -40.25 5.81 22.94
C GLY A 37 -38.91 6.54 23.15
N VAL A 38 -38.76 7.21 24.30
CA VAL A 38 -37.56 7.99 24.64
C VAL A 38 -36.30 7.13 24.74
N VAL A 39 -36.40 5.88 25.21
CA VAL A 39 -35.27 4.96 25.33
C VAL A 39 -34.70 4.61 23.95
N GLY A 40 -35.57 4.43 22.96
CA GLY A 40 -35.17 4.18 21.57
C GLY A 40 -34.37 5.34 20.97
N VAL A 41 -34.76 6.58 21.27
CA VAL A 41 -34.05 7.79 20.82
C VAL A 41 -32.65 7.86 21.44
N VAL A 42 -32.53 7.65 22.75
CA VAL A 42 -31.23 7.67 23.45
C VAL A 42 -30.31 6.57 22.94
N LEU A 43 -30.81 5.35 22.78
CA LEU A 43 -30.02 4.21 22.31
C LEU A 43 -29.57 4.39 20.86
N SER A 44 -30.45 4.89 19.99
CA SER A 44 -30.13 5.19 18.59
C SER A 44 -29.06 6.28 18.49
N GLY A 45 -29.18 7.33 19.30
CA GLY A 45 -28.18 8.40 19.38
C GLY A 45 -26.81 7.88 19.83
N ALA A 46 -26.77 7.05 20.87
CA ALA A 46 -25.53 6.43 21.34
C ALA A 46 -24.87 5.54 20.27
N LEU A 47 -25.66 4.72 19.56
CA LEU A 47 -25.18 3.88 18.45
C LEU A 47 -24.66 4.73 17.28
N LEU A 48 -25.33 5.82 16.95
CA LEU A 48 -24.90 6.75 15.91
C LEU A 48 -23.56 7.39 16.27
N VAL A 49 -23.40 7.86 17.51
CA VAL A 49 -22.12 8.42 18.00
C VAL A 49 -21.01 7.37 17.93
N LEU A 50 -21.29 6.13 18.35
CA LEU A 50 -20.31 5.04 18.27
C LEU A 50 -19.91 4.73 16.82
N ALA A 51 -20.87 4.74 15.90
CA ALA A 51 -20.63 4.56 14.46
C ALA A 51 -19.78 5.69 13.89
N LEU A 52 -20.05 6.94 14.26
CA LEU A 52 -19.25 8.10 13.85
C LEU A 52 -17.82 8.02 14.40
N VAL A 53 -17.65 7.60 15.66
CA VAL A 53 -16.31 7.39 16.25
C VAL A 53 -15.57 6.26 15.51
N ALA A 54 -16.23 5.14 15.22
CA ALA A 54 -15.63 4.05 14.46
C ALA A 54 -15.23 4.48 13.03
N ALA A 55 -16.10 5.25 12.36
CA ALA A 55 -15.80 5.83 11.06
C ALA A 55 -14.63 6.82 11.12
N ALA A 56 -14.58 7.68 12.15
CA ALA A 56 -13.44 8.58 12.37
C ALA A 56 -12.14 7.79 12.61
N LEU A 57 -12.18 6.72 13.41
CA LEU A 57 -11.02 5.84 13.63
C LEU A 57 -10.56 5.11 12.36
N LEU A 58 -11.44 4.96 11.35
CA LEU A 58 -11.12 4.45 10.02
C LEU A 58 -10.49 5.53 9.14
N VAL A 59 -11.10 6.71 9.09
CA VAL A 59 -10.71 7.80 8.19
C VAL A 59 -9.48 8.56 8.68
N VAL A 60 -9.36 8.83 9.98
CA VAL A 60 -8.23 9.58 10.56
C VAL A 60 -6.87 8.98 10.22
N PRO A 61 -6.60 7.67 10.41
CA PRO A 61 -5.31 7.10 10.03
C PRO A 61 -5.12 7.05 8.51
N LEU A 62 -6.18 7.04 7.70
CA LEU A 62 -6.08 7.13 6.24
C LEU A 62 -5.62 8.53 5.82
N VAL A 63 -6.19 9.58 6.43
CA VAL A 63 -5.87 10.98 6.15
C VAL A 63 -4.53 11.41 6.77
N ARG A 64 -4.27 11.01 8.02
CA ARG A 64 -3.02 11.35 8.73
C ARG A 64 -1.81 10.59 8.21
N ARG A 65 -1.99 9.44 7.55
CA ARG A 65 -0.82 8.66 7.13
C ARG A 65 -0.03 9.30 6.01
N GLY A 66 -0.57 10.18 5.16
CA GLY A 66 0.18 10.99 4.18
C GLY A 66 1.27 10.28 3.35
N ARG A 67 1.32 8.94 3.37
CA ARG A 67 2.46 8.07 3.04
C ARG A 67 1.92 6.65 2.81
N PRO A 68 2.63 5.80 2.05
CA PRO A 68 2.21 5.35 0.75
C PRO A 68 1.53 3.98 0.85
N ASP A 69 0.31 3.94 1.38
CA ASP A 69 -0.43 2.68 1.56
C ASP A 69 -1.73 2.60 0.75
N ALA A 70 -1.97 3.54 -0.16
CA ALA A 70 -3.12 3.47 -1.04
C ALA A 70 -2.67 3.01 -2.43
N GLU A 71 -3.07 1.79 -2.76
CA GLU A 71 -3.10 1.21 -4.10
C GLU A 71 -3.77 2.11 -5.17
N SER A 72 -4.41 3.20 -4.72
CA SER A 72 -5.14 4.21 -5.49
C SER A 72 -4.64 5.66 -5.28
N ALA A 73 -3.67 5.92 -4.40
CA ALA A 73 -3.06 7.24 -4.34
C ALA A 73 -2.07 7.33 -5.49
N ARG A 74 -2.39 8.16 -6.50
CA ARG A 74 -1.42 8.64 -7.47
C ARG A 74 -0.41 9.50 -6.71
N VAL A 75 0.59 8.84 -6.13
CA VAL A 75 1.66 9.54 -5.43
C VAL A 75 2.62 9.99 -6.52
N THR A 76 2.80 11.30 -6.64
CA THR A 76 3.88 11.86 -7.44
C THR A 76 5.17 11.70 -6.67
N VAL A 77 6.28 11.52 -7.39
CA VAL A 77 7.62 11.55 -6.81
C VAL A 77 8.02 12.96 -6.34
N ALA A 78 7.24 14.00 -6.65
CA ALA A 78 7.53 15.37 -6.26
C ALA A 78 7.60 15.53 -4.72
N GLY A 79 8.74 16.03 -4.23
CA GLY A 79 8.98 16.29 -2.81
C GLY A 79 9.45 15.09 -1.99
N VAL A 80 9.76 13.96 -2.64
CA VAL A 80 10.39 12.79 -2.00
C VAL A 80 11.87 12.76 -2.35
N ASP A 81 12.72 12.55 -1.35
CA ASP A 81 14.15 12.37 -1.57
C ASP A 81 14.41 10.97 -2.17
N LEU A 82 14.93 10.94 -3.40
CA LEU A 82 15.16 9.69 -4.13
C LEU A 82 16.62 9.28 -3.97
N VAL A 83 16.81 8.10 -3.42
CA VAL A 83 18.14 7.51 -3.26
C VAL A 83 18.34 6.43 -4.30
N ASP A 84 19.16 6.74 -5.31
CA ASP A 84 19.49 5.79 -6.38
C ASP A 84 20.35 4.65 -5.84
N LEU A 85 19.86 3.42 -6.01
CA LEU A 85 20.59 2.23 -5.65
C LEU A 85 21.37 1.69 -6.86
N PRO A 86 22.59 1.15 -6.64
CA PRO A 86 23.36 0.52 -7.71
C PRO A 86 22.64 -0.73 -8.24
N ALA A 87 22.81 -1.01 -9.53
CA ALA A 87 22.12 -2.09 -10.23
C ALA A 87 22.94 -3.40 -10.24
N GLU A 88 22.99 -4.11 -9.12
CA GLU A 88 23.86 -5.30 -8.95
C GLU A 88 23.12 -6.63 -9.18
N LEU A 89 21.94 -6.77 -8.60
CA LEU A 89 21.17 -8.02 -8.58
C LEU A 89 19.84 -7.84 -9.30
N ARG A 90 19.65 -8.57 -10.40
CA ARG A 90 18.37 -8.62 -11.12
C ARG A 90 17.38 -9.52 -10.40
N VAL A 91 16.23 -8.96 -10.01
CA VAL A 91 15.18 -9.65 -9.26
C VAL A 91 13.85 -9.58 -10.01
N PRO A 92 13.15 -10.71 -10.20
CA PRO A 92 11.81 -10.72 -10.77
C PRO A 92 10.81 -10.03 -9.85
N VAL A 93 9.91 -9.22 -10.42
CA VAL A 93 8.77 -8.70 -9.67
C VAL A 93 7.66 -9.75 -9.63
N ASP A 94 7.19 -10.07 -8.42
CA ASP A 94 6.04 -10.94 -8.20
C ASP A 94 4.73 -10.19 -8.50
N ASP A 95 3.69 -10.96 -8.83
CA ASP A 95 2.31 -10.47 -8.92
C ASP A 95 2.01 -9.49 -10.07
N THR A 96 2.93 -9.38 -11.04
CA THR A 96 2.77 -8.54 -12.24
C THR A 96 1.53 -8.88 -13.06
N ARG A 97 1.11 -10.15 -13.07
CA ARG A 97 -0.09 -10.61 -13.80
C ARG A 97 -1.40 -9.97 -13.32
N HIS A 98 -1.52 -9.64 -12.03
CA HIS A 98 -2.72 -8.97 -11.51
C HIS A 98 -2.66 -7.44 -11.69
N ARG A 99 -1.53 -6.91 -12.20
CA ARG A 99 -1.24 -5.48 -12.32
C ARG A 99 -1.05 -5.01 -13.76
N GLN A 100 -1.57 -5.75 -14.74
CA GLN A 100 -1.37 -5.43 -16.16
C GLN A 100 -1.81 -4.02 -16.52
N THR A 101 -2.97 -3.55 -16.04
CA THR A 101 -3.42 -2.18 -16.33
C THR A 101 -2.48 -1.10 -15.81
N SER A 102 -1.88 -1.30 -14.63
CA SER A 102 -0.90 -0.38 -14.06
C SER A 102 0.44 -0.44 -14.81
N LEU A 103 0.86 -1.64 -15.22
CA LEU A 103 2.03 -1.86 -16.07
C LEU A 103 1.88 -1.17 -17.43
N ASP A 104 0.74 -1.35 -18.10
CA ASP A 104 0.43 -0.67 -19.36
C ASP A 104 0.49 0.85 -19.23
N ALA A 105 -0.12 1.41 -18.17
CA ALA A 105 -0.11 2.84 -17.93
C ALA A 105 1.32 3.38 -17.70
N ALA A 106 2.12 2.67 -16.91
CA ALA A 106 3.51 3.00 -16.68
C ALA A 106 4.33 2.92 -17.97
N LEU A 107 4.28 1.78 -18.67
CA LEU A 107 5.05 1.55 -19.90
C LEU A 107 4.64 2.48 -21.05
N ALA A 108 3.38 2.90 -21.13
CA ALA A 108 2.94 3.87 -22.14
C ALA A 108 3.50 5.28 -21.91
N ARG A 109 3.84 5.61 -20.66
CA ARG A 109 4.33 6.95 -20.25
C ARG A 109 5.82 6.97 -19.97
N SER A 110 6.40 5.83 -19.65
CA SER A 110 7.84 5.66 -19.48
C SER A 110 8.48 5.34 -20.84
N GLY A 111 9.58 6.00 -21.16
CA GLY A 111 10.37 5.70 -22.36
C GLY A 111 11.16 4.39 -22.25
N ALA A 112 12.33 4.34 -22.90
CA ALA A 112 13.20 3.16 -22.90
C ALA A 112 13.82 2.83 -21.53
N ASP A 113 13.99 3.84 -20.66
CA ASP A 113 14.59 3.68 -19.33
C ASP A 113 13.51 3.66 -18.25
N LEU A 114 13.23 2.47 -17.72
CA LEU A 114 12.30 2.29 -16.60
C LEU A 114 13.04 2.44 -15.28
N SER A 115 12.46 3.24 -14.38
CA SER A 115 12.87 3.32 -12.98
C SER A 115 11.72 2.86 -12.11
N ALA A 116 12.04 2.25 -10.97
CA ALA A 116 11.07 1.90 -9.95
C ALA A 116 11.47 2.46 -8.60
N VAL A 117 10.49 2.62 -7.76
CA VAL A 117 10.59 2.97 -6.35
C VAL A 117 10.22 1.73 -5.54
N LEU A 118 10.98 1.50 -4.46
CA LEU A 118 10.69 0.44 -3.50
C LEU A 118 9.98 1.03 -2.29
N THR A 119 8.72 0.64 -2.11
CA THR A 119 7.88 1.12 -1.01
C THR A 119 7.73 0.03 0.05
N PRO A 120 8.30 0.20 1.26
CA PRO A 120 8.13 -0.77 2.34
C PRO A 120 6.72 -0.75 2.93
N ASP A 121 6.36 -1.82 3.65
CA ASP A 121 5.09 -1.97 4.37
C ASP A 121 3.82 -1.81 3.52
N ALA A 122 3.93 -2.03 2.22
CA ALA A 122 2.79 -2.00 1.31
C ALA A 122 1.97 -3.29 1.44
N THR A 123 0.65 -3.18 1.27
CA THR A 123 -0.23 -4.34 1.17
C THR A 123 -0.96 -4.41 -0.15
N ARG A 124 -1.37 -5.62 -0.52
CA ARG A 124 -2.49 -5.78 -1.46
C ARG A 124 -3.75 -5.18 -0.83
N TRP A 125 -4.65 -4.60 -1.62
CA TRP A 125 -5.92 -4.01 -1.17
C TRP A 125 -6.67 -4.84 -0.11
N LEU A 126 -6.67 -6.17 -0.22
CA LEU A 126 -7.30 -7.08 0.76
C LEU A 126 -6.30 -7.98 1.50
N GLY A 127 -5.01 -7.71 1.34
CA GLY A 127 -3.92 -8.49 1.93
C GLY A 127 -3.62 -8.05 3.36
N ARG A 128 -3.28 -9.01 4.21
CA ARG A 128 -2.76 -8.75 5.56
C ARG A 128 -1.23 -8.78 5.64
N GLU A 129 -0.60 -9.33 4.62
CA GLU A 129 0.85 -9.48 4.51
C GLU A 129 1.44 -8.13 4.05
N LEU A 130 2.27 -7.54 4.90
CA LEU A 130 3.10 -6.38 4.55
C LEU A 130 4.25 -6.88 3.67
N ARG A 131 4.48 -6.22 2.54
CA ARG A 131 5.56 -6.53 1.59
C ARG A 131 6.15 -5.24 1.04
N VAL A 132 7.35 -5.30 0.49
CA VAL A 132 7.93 -4.25 -0.33
C VAL A 132 7.24 -4.24 -1.69
N ALA A 133 6.51 -3.17 -1.97
CA ALA A 133 5.94 -2.92 -3.28
C ALA A 133 7.00 -2.38 -4.23
N VAL A 134 6.82 -2.71 -5.51
CA VAL A 134 7.60 -2.18 -6.62
C VAL A 134 6.66 -1.26 -7.40
N ASP A 135 6.96 0.03 -7.39
CA ASP A 135 6.16 1.06 -8.05
C ASP A 135 6.99 1.68 -9.19
N LEU A 136 6.58 1.52 -10.44
CA LEU A 136 7.27 2.14 -11.58
C LEU A 136 7.05 3.66 -11.59
N ILE A 137 8.09 4.42 -11.91
CA ILE A 137 8.01 5.86 -12.14
C ILE A 137 7.69 6.10 -13.63
N ALA A 138 6.53 6.70 -13.89
CA ALA A 138 6.15 7.18 -15.22
C ALA A 138 6.89 8.48 -15.59
N GLY A 139 6.94 8.83 -16.88
CA GLY A 139 7.66 10.01 -17.36
C GLY A 139 7.14 11.35 -16.81
N ASP A 140 5.90 11.39 -16.33
CA ASP A 140 5.27 12.52 -15.64
C ASP A 140 5.55 12.55 -14.13
N GLY A 141 6.31 11.58 -13.62
CA GLY A 141 6.60 11.42 -12.20
C GLY A 141 5.46 10.80 -11.39
N GLU A 142 4.39 10.30 -12.02
CA GLU A 142 3.40 9.45 -11.34
C GLU A 142 4.01 8.08 -11.03
N ILE A 143 3.71 7.52 -9.85
CA ILE A 143 4.10 6.14 -9.52
C ILE A 143 2.95 5.16 -9.77
N HIS A 144 3.29 4.01 -10.35
CA HIS A 144 2.36 2.93 -10.66
C HIS A 144 2.82 1.63 -10.04
N ARG A 145 2.04 1.10 -9.10
CA ARG A 145 2.33 -0.21 -8.51
C ARG A 145 2.25 -1.32 -9.55
N VAL A 146 3.35 -2.01 -9.75
CA VAL A 146 3.45 -3.12 -10.72
C VAL A 146 3.57 -4.49 -10.07
N GLY A 147 3.85 -4.54 -8.77
CA GLY A 147 3.90 -5.79 -8.03
C GLY A 147 4.65 -5.66 -6.72
N PHE A 148 5.28 -6.76 -6.29
CA PHE A 148 6.00 -6.86 -5.03
C PHE A 148 7.35 -7.56 -5.23
N LEU A 149 8.30 -7.33 -4.34
CA LEU A 149 9.53 -8.13 -4.32
C LEU A 149 9.24 -9.59 -3.91
N PRO A 150 9.98 -10.58 -4.45
CA PRO A 150 9.92 -11.97 -4.00
C PRO A 150 10.14 -12.07 -2.49
N ARG A 151 9.49 -13.03 -1.84
CA ARG A 151 9.40 -13.10 -0.37
C ARG A 151 10.76 -13.17 0.33
N ASP A 152 11.66 -13.94 -0.25
CA ASP A 152 13.04 -14.14 0.17
C ASP A 152 13.89 -12.86 0.07
N VAL A 153 13.59 -12.01 -0.92
CA VAL A 153 14.23 -10.69 -1.08
C VAL A 153 13.57 -9.66 -0.16
N ASP A 154 12.25 -9.64 -0.09
CA ASP A 154 11.45 -8.80 0.79
C ASP A 154 11.90 -8.89 2.27
N ALA A 155 12.10 -10.11 2.77
CA ALA A 155 12.58 -10.33 4.14
C ALA A 155 13.94 -9.67 4.43
N GLN A 156 14.83 -9.64 3.44
CA GLN A 156 16.18 -9.05 3.57
C GLN A 156 16.18 -7.52 3.44
N TRP A 157 15.19 -6.97 2.74
CA TRP A 157 15.18 -5.57 2.31
C TRP A 157 14.22 -4.68 3.09
N SER A 158 13.12 -5.26 3.58
CA SER A 158 12.04 -4.52 4.24
C SER A 158 12.52 -3.67 5.42
N GLU A 159 13.51 -4.12 6.20
CA GLU A 159 14.04 -3.36 7.34
C GLU A 159 14.82 -2.12 6.91
N ARG A 160 15.78 -2.28 6.01
CA ARG A 160 16.60 -1.17 5.49
C ARG A 160 15.76 -0.13 4.79
N LEU A 161 14.76 -0.57 4.00
CA LEU A 161 13.84 0.34 3.33
C LEU A 161 12.94 1.08 4.31
N ARG A 162 12.53 0.46 5.43
CA ARG A 162 11.79 1.13 6.49
C ARG A 162 12.62 2.20 7.18
N GLU A 163 13.90 1.92 7.44
CA GLU A 163 14.84 2.90 7.99
C GLU A 163 14.98 4.08 7.04
N LEU A 164 15.22 3.84 5.75
CA LEU A 164 15.29 4.90 4.75
C LEU A 164 14.00 5.74 4.70
N ALA A 165 12.85 5.06 4.67
CA ALA A 165 11.53 5.71 4.66
C ALA A 165 11.27 6.55 5.92
N ALA A 166 11.79 6.16 7.08
CA ALA A 166 11.67 6.93 8.31
C ALA A 166 12.36 8.30 8.21
N HIS A 167 13.40 8.43 7.38
CA HIS A 167 14.18 9.65 7.20
C HIS A 167 13.65 10.59 6.09
N GLY A 168 12.56 10.25 5.40
CA GLY A 168 12.10 11.08 4.27
C GLY A 168 12.44 10.51 2.90
N ALA A 169 13.39 9.59 2.83
CA ALA A 169 13.97 9.10 1.60
C ALA A 169 13.32 7.80 1.10
N VAL A 170 13.39 7.57 -0.21
CA VAL A 170 12.84 6.39 -0.86
C VAL A 170 13.83 5.85 -1.87
N ALA A 171 14.02 4.53 -1.87
CA ALA A 171 14.96 3.87 -2.76
C ALA A 171 14.43 3.84 -4.20
N ARG A 172 15.25 4.36 -5.12
CA ARG A 172 15.04 4.28 -6.56
C ARG A 172 15.97 3.20 -7.13
N VAL A 173 15.39 2.35 -7.96
CA VAL A 173 16.09 1.24 -8.63
C VAL A 173 15.83 1.27 -10.11
N ARG A 174 16.77 0.74 -10.89
CA ARG A 174 16.53 0.48 -12.32
C ARG A 174 15.50 -0.65 -12.47
N ALA A 175 14.61 -0.52 -13.44
CA ALA A 175 13.69 -1.57 -13.84
C ALA A 175 13.81 -1.87 -15.33
N VAL A 176 13.39 -3.07 -15.75
CA VAL A 176 13.27 -3.46 -17.16
C VAL A 176 12.03 -4.30 -17.35
N ALA A 177 11.29 -4.03 -18.43
CA ALA A 177 10.24 -4.94 -18.89
C ALA A 177 10.90 -6.18 -19.51
N ARG A 178 10.57 -7.36 -19.01
CA ARG A 178 11.06 -8.64 -19.51
C ARG A 178 10.38 -9.01 -20.84
N THR A 179 9.14 -8.57 -21.03
CA THR A 179 8.35 -8.80 -22.25
C THR A 179 7.90 -7.47 -22.84
N THR A 180 7.86 -7.39 -24.16
CA THR A 180 7.40 -6.20 -24.91
C THR A 180 5.91 -6.28 -25.27
N THR A 181 5.29 -7.43 -25.06
CA THR A 181 3.86 -7.70 -25.28
C THR A 181 3.21 -8.25 -24.02
N ARG A 182 1.89 -8.07 -23.90
CA ARG A 182 1.12 -8.64 -22.81
C ARG A 182 1.20 -10.18 -22.81
N PRO A 183 1.29 -10.83 -21.64
CA PRO A 183 1.39 -10.23 -20.32
C PRO A 183 2.77 -9.64 -20.05
N TYR A 184 2.80 -8.41 -19.53
CA TYR A 184 4.03 -7.73 -19.11
C TYR A 184 4.58 -8.37 -17.84
N ALA A 185 5.89 -8.59 -17.83
CA ALA A 185 6.67 -8.92 -16.65
C ALA A 185 7.78 -7.89 -16.46
N VAL A 186 8.15 -7.60 -15.23
CA VAL A 186 9.17 -6.59 -14.89
C VAL A 186 10.20 -7.22 -13.98
N ASP A 187 11.45 -6.85 -14.22
CA ASP A 187 12.57 -7.12 -13.33
C ASP A 187 13.10 -5.80 -12.79
N VAL A 188 13.54 -5.80 -11.54
CA VAL A 188 14.22 -4.67 -10.90
C VAL A 188 15.67 -5.03 -10.58
N PHE A 189 16.54 -4.04 -10.56
CA PHE A 189 17.94 -4.21 -10.20
C PHE A 189 18.18 -3.63 -8.82
N LEU A 190 18.56 -4.50 -7.90
CA LEU A 190 18.78 -4.18 -6.50
C LEU A 190 20.28 -4.07 -6.21
N GLY A 191 20.68 -3.19 -5.29
CA GLY A 191 22.04 -3.08 -4.77
C GLY A 191 22.05 -2.53 -3.35
N PRO A 192 23.20 -2.44 -2.65
CA PRO A 192 23.24 -2.03 -1.26
C PRO A 192 22.44 -0.73 -0.99
N VAL A 193 21.56 -0.79 0.02
CA VAL A 193 20.86 0.40 0.53
C VAL A 193 21.87 1.19 1.36
N PRO A 194 22.15 2.46 1.02
CA PRO A 194 23.06 3.28 1.82
C PRO A 194 22.49 3.47 3.23
N ALA A 195 23.37 3.60 4.21
CA ALA A 195 22.96 4.00 5.54
C ALA A 195 22.32 5.40 5.45
N ALA A 196 21.23 5.62 6.19
CA ALA A 196 20.71 6.97 6.36
C ALA A 196 21.68 7.73 7.27
N ASP A 197 22.37 8.74 6.70
CA ASP A 197 23.22 9.68 7.44
C ASP A 197 22.39 10.78 8.12
#